data_AF-A0A2D6MFF0-F1
#
_entry.id   AF-A0A2D6MFF0-F1
#
_cell.length_a   1.000
_cell.length_b   1.000
_cell.length_c   1.000
_cell.angle_alpha   90.00
_cell.angle_beta   90.00
_cell.angle_gamma   90.00
#
_symmetry.space_group_name_H-M   'P 1'
#
loop_
_entity.id
_entity.type
_entity.pdbx_description
1 polymer ?
#
loop_
_entity_poly.entity_id
_entity_poly.type
_entity_poly.pdbx_seq_one_letter_code
_entity_poly.pdbx_strand_id
1 'polypeptide(L)'
;MNKITNNYGQIVVCDGCNGPYGNNVKGGALVGSYAMCGECCDRYDYDKSDYKYANEVDEIWDKEKTFKDNVLEYRERTYGSSDLIISITSN
;
A
#
# COMPACT_ATOMS: atom_id res chain seq x y z
N MET A 1 9.26 -22.90 -25.71
CA MET A 1 9.18 -22.65 -24.25
C MET A 1 8.45 -21.34 -24.04
N ASN A 2 7.30 -21.37 -23.38
CA ASN A 2 6.57 -20.15 -23.02
C ASN A 2 7.11 -19.67 -21.67
N LYS A 3 7.64 -18.44 -21.63
CA LYS A 3 8.07 -17.82 -20.38
C LYS A 3 6.85 -17.18 -19.71
N ILE A 4 6.62 -17.49 -18.44
CA ILE A 4 5.60 -16.83 -17.64
C ILE A 4 6.31 -15.83 -16.72
N THR A 5 5.87 -14.58 -16.78
CA THR A 5 6.38 -13.50 -15.93
C THR A 5 5.34 -13.21 -14.86
N ASN A 6 5.70 -13.42 -13.59
CA ASN A 6 4.85 -13.05 -12.46
C ASN A 6 5.45 -11.85 -11.74
N ASN A 7 4.68 -10.75 -11.66
CA ASN A 7 5.04 -9.56 -10.90
C ASN A 7 4.31 -9.57 -9.56
N TYR A 8 5.01 -10.04 -8.53
CA TYR A 8 4.47 -10.10 -7.17
C TYR A 8 4.45 -8.73 -6.48
N GLY A 9 5.08 -7.70 -7.05
CA GLY A 9 5.04 -6.32 -6.52
C GLY A 9 3.67 -5.66 -6.57
N GLN A 10 2.78 -6.13 -7.46
CA GLN A 10 1.40 -5.67 -7.53
C GLN A 10 0.52 -6.20 -6.39
N ILE A 11 1.04 -7.10 -5.55
CA ILE A 11 0.38 -7.54 -4.34
C ILE A 11 0.68 -6.51 -3.26
N VAL A 12 -0.38 -5.88 -2.76
CA VAL A 12 -0.35 -4.90 -1.68
C VAL A 12 -1.24 -5.41 -0.57
N VAL A 13 -0.73 -5.36 0.66
CA VAL A 13 -1.40 -5.83 1.88
C VAL A 13 -1.24 -4.74 2.94
N CYS A 14 -2.28 -4.48 3.72
CA CYS A 14 -2.18 -3.59 4.89
C CYS A 14 -1.40 -4.27 6.00
N ASP A 15 -0.43 -3.58 6.59
CA ASP A 15 0.36 -4.09 7.70
C ASP A 15 -0.43 -4.20 9.01
N GLY A 16 -1.52 -3.43 9.15
CA GLY A 16 -2.35 -3.42 10.36
C GLY A 16 -3.32 -4.59 10.46
N CYS A 17 -4.04 -4.90 9.37
CA CYS A 17 -5.07 -5.94 9.36
C CYS A 17 -4.74 -7.16 8.50
N ASN A 18 -3.59 -7.16 7.80
CA ASN A 18 -3.24 -8.16 6.80
C ASN A 18 -4.33 -8.36 5.72
N GLY A 19 -5.07 -7.29 5.42
CA GLY A 19 -6.10 -7.23 4.37
C GLY A 19 -6.20 -5.80 3.78
N PRO A 20 -7.09 -5.50 2.81
CA PRO A 20 -7.76 -6.42 1.90
C PRO A 20 -6.85 -6.88 0.75
N TYR A 21 -7.17 -8.06 0.24
CA TYR A 21 -6.71 -8.55 -1.07
C TYR A 21 -7.63 -7.95 -2.15
N GLY A 22 -7.27 -6.82 -2.77
CA GLY A 22 -8.00 -6.24 -3.90
C GLY A 22 -8.31 -4.74 -3.80
N ASN A 23 -9.09 -4.23 -4.77
CA ASN A 23 -9.27 -2.80 -5.06
C ASN A 23 -10.36 -2.10 -4.21
N ASN A 24 -10.75 -2.68 -3.07
CA ASN A 24 -12.04 -2.35 -2.45
C ASN A 24 -11.95 -1.30 -1.34
N VAL A 25 -10.75 -1.04 -0.83
CA VAL A 25 -10.51 -0.03 0.22
C VAL A 25 -9.82 1.16 -0.40
N LYS A 26 -10.36 2.35 -0.14
CA LYS A 26 -9.80 3.63 -0.59
C LYS A 26 -8.91 4.27 0.46
N GLY A 27 -8.08 5.23 0.05
CA GLY A 27 -7.21 5.98 0.95
C GLY A 27 -6.13 5.12 1.59
N GLY A 28 -5.82 5.44 2.84
CA GLY A 28 -4.74 4.83 3.62
C GLY A 28 -3.68 5.84 4.03
N ALA A 29 -2.67 5.36 4.75
CA ALA A 29 -1.56 6.16 5.20
C ALA A 29 -0.28 5.33 5.29
N LEU A 30 0.86 5.99 5.14
CA LEU A 30 2.16 5.49 5.56
C LEU A 30 2.41 5.96 7.00
N VAL A 31 2.64 5.01 7.90
CA VAL A 31 2.96 5.26 9.30
C VAL A 31 4.28 4.57 9.62
N GLY A 32 5.37 5.33 9.69
CA GLY A 32 6.73 4.82 9.70
C GLY A 32 7.03 4.00 8.44
N SER A 33 7.26 2.69 8.65
CA SER A 33 7.50 1.73 7.56
C SER A 33 6.26 0.90 7.22
N TYR A 34 5.09 1.22 7.80
CA TYR A 34 3.87 0.45 7.68
C TYR A 34 2.85 1.13 6.76
N ALA A 35 2.35 0.39 5.77
CA ALA A 35 1.25 0.80 4.91
C ALA A 35 -0.08 0.39 5.55
N MET A 36 -0.89 1.38 5.95
CA MET A 36 -2.17 1.19 6.61
C MET A 36 -3.33 1.51 5.65
N CYS A 37 -4.27 0.58 5.47
CA CYS A 37 -5.44 0.80 4.62
C CYS A 37 -6.41 1.81 5.23
N GLY A 38 -7.30 2.40 4.41
CA GLY A 38 -8.26 3.40 4.87
C GLY A 38 -9.12 2.95 6.05
N GLU A 39 -9.54 1.68 6.10
CA GLU A 39 -10.28 1.14 7.25
C GLU A 39 -9.43 1.11 8.54
N CYS A 40 -8.12 0.84 8.43
CA CYS A 40 -7.22 0.93 9.57
C CYS A 40 -6.99 2.39 9.97
N CYS A 41 -6.91 3.31 9.00
CA CYS A 41 -6.87 4.75 9.29
C CYS A 41 -8.11 5.19 10.07
N ASP A 42 -9.32 4.82 9.64
CA ASP A 42 -10.57 5.15 10.33
C ASP A 42 -10.64 4.53 11.74
N ARG A 43 -10.12 3.30 11.90
CA ARG A 43 -10.15 2.58 13.18
C ARG A 43 -9.19 3.15 14.23
N TYR A 44 -8.03 3.62 13.78
CA TYR A 44 -6.94 4.08 14.65
C TYR A 44 -6.72 5.59 14.60
N ASP A 45 -7.58 6.31 13.87
CA ASP A 45 -7.56 7.76 13.68
C ASP A 45 -6.26 8.30 13.04
N TYR A 46 -5.55 7.50 12.23
CA TYR A 46 -4.26 7.91 11.63
C TYR A 46 -4.36 9.13 10.72
N ASP A 47 -5.53 9.39 10.15
CA ASP A 47 -5.77 10.50 9.23
C ASP A 47 -6.39 11.73 9.91
N LYS A 48 -6.51 11.72 11.24
CA LYS A 48 -7.05 12.84 12.02
C LYS A 48 -5.92 13.73 12.54
N SER A 49 -6.16 15.05 12.49
CA SER A 49 -5.19 16.06 12.91
C SER A 49 -4.92 16.08 14.42
N ASP A 50 -5.79 15.48 15.23
CA ASP A 50 -5.67 15.35 16.68
C ASP A 50 -5.18 13.97 17.14
N TYR A 51 -4.75 13.12 16.20
CA TYR A 51 -4.16 11.84 16.53
C TYR A 51 -2.94 12.03 17.45
N LYS A 52 -2.95 11.34 18.59
CA LYS A 52 -1.92 11.49 19.64
C LYS A 52 -0.50 11.24 19.13
N TYR A 53 -0.35 10.43 18.09
CA TYR A 53 0.92 10.11 17.45
C TYR A 53 0.94 10.58 15.99
N ALA A 54 0.31 11.73 15.68
CA ALA A 54 0.29 12.30 14.32
C ALA A 54 1.69 12.51 13.73
N ASN A 55 2.70 12.70 14.58
CA ASN A 55 4.10 12.79 14.18
C ASN A 55 4.71 11.47 13.65
N GLU A 56 4.01 10.34 13.81
CA GLU A 56 4.41 9.03 13.27
C GLU A 56 3.79 8.75 11.89
N VAL A 57 2.87 9.62 11.43
CA VAL A 57 2.24 9.52 10.12
C VAL A 57 3.11 10.27 9.10
N ASP A 58 3.79 9.53 8.23
CA ASP A 58 4.65 10.10 7.21
C ASP A 58 3.85 10.68 6.04
N GLU A 59 2.78 10.00 5.64
CA GLU A 59 1.97 10.40 4.48
C GLU A 59 0.53 9.91 4.62
N ILE A 60 -0.44 10.81 4.39
CA ILE A 60 -1.85 10.44 4.20
C ILE A 60 -2.11 10.37 2.70
N TRP A 61 -2.65 9.24 2.23
CA TRP A 61 -2.87 9.01 0.81
C TRP A 61 -4.26 9.45 0.33
N ASP A 62 -4.38 9.59 -1.00
CA ASP A 62 -5.59 10.07 -1.67
C ASP A 62 -6.80 9.18 -1.36
N LYS A 63 -7.83 9.75 -0.75
CA LYS A 63 -9.08 9.08 -0.36
C LYS A 63 -9.97 8.70 -1.54
N GLU A 64 -9.70 9.20 -2.74
CA GLU A 64 -10.41 8.78 -3.94
C GLU A 64 -9.77 7.59 -4.67
N LYS A 65 -8.48 7.35 -4.42
CA LYS A 65 -7.74 6.21 -4.97
C LYS A 65 -7.87 4.98 -4.08
N THR A 66 -7.69 3.80 -4.67
CA THR A 66 -7.62 2.57 -3.88
C THR A 66 -6.32 2.56 -3.08
N PHE A 67 -6.34 1.89 -1.93
CA PHE A 67 -5.14 1.67 -1.10
C PHE A 67 -4.01 1.03 -1.91
N LYS A 68 -4.35 0.08 -2.78
CA LYS A 68 -3.40 -0.54 -3.69
C LYS A 68 -2.74 0.48 -4.62
N ASP A 69 -3.54 1.31 -5.28
CA ASP A 69 -3.01 2.33 -6.21
C ASP A 69 -2.10 3.31 -5.48
N ASN A 70 -2.51 3.76 -4.30
CA ASN A 70 -1.70 4.64 -3.45
C ASN A 70 -0.34 4.02 -3.09
N VAL A 71 -0.30 2.75 -2.68
CA VAL A 71 0.95 2.06 -2.34
C VAL A 71 1.85 1.89 -3.57
N LEU A 72 1.27 1.51 -4.73
CA LEU A 72 2.04 1.31 -5.95
C LEU A 72 2.61 2.64 -6.47
N GLU A 73 1.85 3.73 -6.43
CA GLU A 73 2.33 5.07 -6.76
C GLU A 73 3.42 5.55 -5.80
N TYR A 74 3.26 5.31 -4.49
CA TYR A 74 4.30 5.59 -3.50
C TYR A 74 5.61 4.86 -3.82
N ARG A 75 5.53 3.56 -4.16
CA ARG A 75 6.70 2.75 -4.52
C ARG A 75 7.37 3.25 -5.79
N GLU A 76 6.59 3.53 -6.83
CA GLU A 76 7.09 4.10 -8.09
C GLU A 76 7.82 5.43 -7.84
N ARG A 77 7.21 6.34 -7.09
CA ARG A 77 7.81 7.64 -6.75
C ARG A 77 9.07 7.53 -5.91
N THR A 78 9.11 6.59 -4.96
CA THR A 78 10.17 6.50 -3.95
C THR A 78 11.36 5.66 -4.43
N TYR A 79 11.09 4.58 -5.17
CA TYR A 79 12.09 3.58 -5.56
C TYR A 79 12.27 3.45 -7.07
N GLY A 80 11.50 4.19 -7.88
CA GLY A 80 11.56 4.15 -9.34
C GLY A 80 10.92 2.90 -9.96
N SER A 81 10.17 2.12 -9.16
CA SER A 81 9.38 0.99 -9.64
C SER A 81 8.30 0.59 -8.65
N SER A 82 7.12 0.26 -9.15
CA SER A 82 6.04 -0.42 -8.41
C SER A 82 6.21 -1.95 -8.33
N ASP A 83 7.19 -2.51 -9.05
CA ASP A 83 7.44 -3.94 -9.14
C ASP A 83 8.33 -4.45 -7.99
N LEU A 84 8.10 -5.68 -7.57
CA LEU A 84 8.91 -6.40 -6.58
C LEU A 84 9.36 -7.69 -7.25
N ILE A 85 10.67 -7.99 -7.15
CA ILE A 85 11.44 -9.05 -7.83
C ILE A 85 10.60 -9.93 -8.78
N ILE A 86 10.79 -9.72 -10.08
CA ILE A 86 10.12 -10.49 -11.14
C ILE A 86 10.67 -11.92 -11.15
N SER A 87 9.80 -12.91 -10.97
CA SER A 87 10.13 -14.32 -11.20
C SER A 87 9.85 -14.70 -12.65
N ILE A 88 10.83 -15.31 -13.32
CA ILE A 88 10.68 -15.89 -14.65
C ILE A 88 10.66 -17.41 -14.49
N THR A 89 9.51 -18.04 -14.73
CA THR A 89 9.40 -19.50 -14.76
C THR A 89 9.33 -20.00 -16.21
N SER A 90 9.89 -21.18 -16.45
CA SER A 90 9.89 -21.85 -17.76
C SER A 90 9.09 -23.14 -17.64
N ASN A 91 8.03 -23.28 -18.44
CA ASN A 91 7.35 -24.55 -18.66
C ASN A 91 7.85 -25.22 -19.95
#